data_AF-A0A2Z6LNU8-F1
#
_entry.id   AF-A0A2Z6LNU8-F1
#
_cell.length_a   1.000
_cell.length_b   1.000
_cell.length_c   1.000
_cell.angle_alpha   90.00
_cell.angle_beta   90.00
_cell.angle_gamma   90.00
#
_symmetry.space_group_name_H-M   'P 1'
#
loop_
_entity.id
_entity.type
_entity.pdbx_description
1 polymer ?
#
loop_
_entity_poly.entity_id
_entity_poly.type
_entity_poly.pdbx_seq_one_letter_code
_entity_poly.pdbx_strand_id
1 'polypeptide(L)'
;MMISRGLFGWSPPHVQPLTPVSEVSEPPESPSPYIDPGAETSAPQPAEVEEEIEEQDEMEPAPAAVPFSKLFACADRFDWFLMAVGSVAAAAHGTALVVYLHYFAKIIHLMRMDDQPFSSQERFDRFTELALTIVYIAAGVFAAGWIEVSCWILTGERQTAVIRSKYVQVLLNQDMSFFDTYGNNGDIVSQVLSDVLLIQSALSEKVGNYIHNMATFFSGLVIGIINCWQIALITLATGPFIVAAGGISNIFLHRLAENIQDAYAEAASIAEQ
;
A
#
# COMPACT_ATOMS: atom_id res chain seq x y z
N MET A 1 13.96 12.42 -49.67
CA MET A 1 14.74 11.69 -48.64
C MET A 1 13.73 10.93 -47.80
N MET A 2 13.59 9.63 -48.03
CA MET A 2 12.52 8.80 -47.48
C MET A 2 12.95 8.30 -46.09
N ILE A 3 12.23 8.73 -45.06
CA ILE A 3 12.37 8.19 -43.70
C ILE A 3 11.56 6.89 -43.64
N SER A 4 12.27 5.80 -43.38
CA SER A 4 11.73 4.46 -43.19
C SER A 4 10.73 4.45 -42.04
N ARG A 5 9.47 4.07 -42.31
CA ARG A 5 8.44 3.85 -41.29
C ARG A 5 8.63 2.44 -40.73
N GLY A 6 9.00 2.34 -39.46
CA GLY A 6 9.03 1.07 -38.73
C GLY A 6 7.63 0.43 -38.68
N LEU A 7 7.61 -0.91 -38.65
CA LEU A 7 6.44 -1.77 -38.83
C LEU A 7 5.36 -1.67 -37.72
N PHE A 8 5.51 -0.76 -36.75
CA PHE A 8 4.62 -0.61 -35.59
C PHE A 8 3.98 0.77 -35.44
N GLY A 9 4.08 1.66 -36.44
CA GLY A 9 3.18 2.81 -36.57
C GLY A 9 3.10 3.79 -35.38
N TRP A 10 4.08 3.77 -34.48
CA TRP A 10 4.17 4.69 -33.35
C TRP A 10 4.94 5.95 -33.77
N SER A 11 4.26 7.10 -33.75
CA SER A 11 4.90 8.41 -33.72
C SER A 11 4.71 9.00 -32.30
N PRO A 12 5.76 9.56 -31.66
CA PRO A 12 5.60 10.19 -30.35
C PRO A 12 4.69 11.43 -30.44
N PRO A 13 3.86 11.72 -29.41
CA PRO A 13 3.01 12.89 -29.39
C PRO A 13 3.83 14.19 -29.30
N HIS A 14 3.46 15.18 -30.12
CA HIS A 14 4.02 16.52 -30.09
C HIS A 14 3.59 17.22 -28.80
N VAL A 15 4.50 17.39 -27.85
CA VAL A 15 4.25 18.20 -26.64
C VAL A 15 4.47 19.67 -27.01
N GLN A 16 3.40 20.47 -27.00
CA GLN A 16 3.50 21.93 -27.01
C GLN A 16 3.84 22.42 -25.58
N PRO A 17 4.70 23.46 -25.44
CA PRO A 17 5.05 23.99 -24.13
C PRO A 17 3.87 24.76 -23.51
N LEU A 18 3.48 24.42 -22.28
CA LEU A 18 2.55 25.20 -21.49
C LEU A 18 3.27 26.42 -20.90
N THR A 19 2.64 27.59 -21.03
CA THR A 19 3.08 28.88 -20.48
C THR A 19 3.04 28.92 -18.93
N PRO A 20 3.93 29.66 -18.25
CA PRO A 20 3.95 29.77 -16.79
C PRO A 20 3.24 31.05 -16.33
N VAL A 21 2.15 30.97 -15.54
CA VAL A 21 1.69 32.12 -14.72
C VAL A 21 0.89 31.66 -13.50
N SER A 22 1.48 31.84 -12.32
CA SER A 22 0.86 32.34 -11.07
C SER A 22 2.04 32.67 -10.13
N GLU A 23 2.66 33.84 -10.22
CA GLU A 23 2.22 35.12 -9.62
C GLU A 23 2.05 35.05 -8.10
N VAL A 24 3.17 34.99 -7.37
CA VAL A 24 3.45 35.80 -6.17
C VAL A 24 4.96 36.03 -6.12
N SER A 25 5.41 37.19 -6.59
CA SER A 25 6.80 37.64 -6.47
C SER A 25 6.86 38.62 -5.31
N GLU A 26 7.37 38.21 -4.15
CA GLU A 26 7.87 39.17 -3.17
C GLU A 26 9.25 39.67 -3.65
N PRO A 27 9.52 40.98 -3.67
CA PRO A 27 10.81 41.49 -4.11
C PRO A 27 11.89 41.22 -3.04
N PRO A 28 13.10 40.76 -3.41
CA PRO A 28 14.21 40.65 -2.47
C PRO A 28 14.68 42.04 -2.04
N GLU A 29 14.86 42.26 -0.73
CA GLU A 29 15.49 43.47 -0.20
C GLU A 29 16.92 43.62 -0.74
N SER A 30 17.19 44.76 -1.38
CA SER A 30 18.53 45.14 -1.83
C SER A 30 19.38 45.63 -0.66
N PRO A 31 20.66 45.23 -0.53
CA PRO A 31 21.56 45.85 0.44
C PRO A 31 21.91 47.26 -0.03
N SER A 32 21.54 48.28 0.74
CA SER A 32 21.82 49.67 0.43
C SER A 32 23.33 49.99 0.57
N PRO A 33 23.96 50.66 -0.41
CA PRO A 33 25.36 51.04 -0.36
C PRO A 33 25.53 52.38 0.37
N TYR A 34 25.78 52.34 1.68
CA TYR A 34 26.36 53.48 2.39
C TYR A 34 27.65 53.04 3.08
N ILE A 35 28.76 53.43 2.44
CA ILE A 35 30.10 53.44 3.01
C ILE A 35 30.14 54.60 4.01
N ASP A 36 30.42 54.30 5.27
CA ASP A 36 30.74 55.32 6.28
C ASP A 36 32.27 55.51 6.31
N PRO A 37 32.81 56.69 5.93
CA PRO A 37 34.24 56.91 5.86
C PRO A 37 34.74 57.59 7.14
N GLY A 38 35.42 56.84 8.02
CA GLY A 38 36.24 57.45 9.06
C GLY A 38 36.54 56.57 10.26
N ALA A 39 37.69 55.90 10.25
CA ALA A 39 38.65 55.88 11.37
C ALA A 39 39.79 54.88 11.09
N GLU A 40 40.90 55.43 10.56
CA GLU A 40 42.29 55.18 10.95
C GLU A 40 42.84 53.73 11.18
N THR A 41 43.73 53.35 10.25
CA THR A 41 45.06 52.70 10.44
C THR A 41 45.31 51.80 11.66
N SER A 42 45.49 50.50 11.41
CA SER A 42 46.57 49.69 12.04
C SER A 42 46.91 48.42 11.21
N ALA A 43 48.17 47.98 11.33
CA ALA A 43 48.95 47.05 10.51
C ALA A 43 48.48 45.57 10.52
N PRO A 44 49.00 44.68 9.64
CA PRO A 44 48.47 43.32 9.47
C PRO A 44 48.93 42.37 10.60
N GLN A 45 47.99 41.63 11.18
CA GLN A 45 48.25 40.49 12.06
C GLN A 45 47.82 39.18 11.36
N PRO A 46 48.50 38.05 11.64
CA PRO A 46 48.47 36.86 10.81
C PRO A 46 47.15 36.09 10.96
N ALA A 47 46.76 35.39 9.90
CA ALA A 47 45.64 34.47 9.85
C ALA A 47 45.66 33.48 11.03
N GLU A 48 44.71 33.63 11.94
CA GLU A 48 44.22 32.52 12.73
C GLU A 48 43.40 31.64 11.78
N VAL A 49 43.90 30.43 11.55
CA VAL A 49 43.16 29.35 10.93
C VAL A 49 42.07 28.99 11.95
N GLU A 50 40.86 29.49 11.76
CA GLU A 50 39.67 28.85 12.33
C GLU A 50 39.63 27.44 11.74
N GLU A 51 39.97 26.45 12.57
CA GLU A 51 39.64 25.06 12.31
C GLU A 51 38.11 25.00 12.15
N GLU A 52 37.64 24.92 10.91
CA GLU A 52 36.33 24.36 10.60
C GLU A 52 36.29 22.96 11.23
N ILE A 53 35.66 22.88 12.40
CA ILE A 53 35.18 21.63 12.93
C ILE A 53 34.05 21.24 11.97
N GLU A 54 34.39 20.47 10.93
CA GLU A 54 33.44 19.65 10.22
C GLU A 54 32.82 18.71 11.27
N GLU A 55 31.69 19.12 11.86
CA GLU A 55 30.77 18.18 12.49
C GLU A 55 30.38 17.18 11.41
N GLN A 56 31.05 16.03 11.45
CA GLN A 56 30.57 14.83 10.78
C GLN A 56 29.21 14.54 11.40
N ASP A 57 28.14 14.96 10.72
CA ASP A 57 26.81 14.41 10.90
C ASP A 57 26.95 12.90 10.66
N GLU A 58 27.19 12.15 11.74
CA GLU A 58 26.98 10.71 11.77
C GLU A 58 25.52 10.51 11.40
N MET A 59 25.25 10.20 10.12
CA MET A 59 23.95 9.69 9.70
C MET A 59 23.61 8.52 10.60
N GLU A 60 22.71 8.75 11.57
CA GLU A 60 22.17 7.69 12.39
C GLU A 60 21.64 6.60 11.44
N PRO A 61 22.04 5.33 11.64
CA PRO A 61 21.59 4.25 10.78
C PRO A 61 20.06 4.21 10.81
N ALA A 62 19.45 4.18 9.63
CA ALA A 62 18.00 4.19 9.48
C ALA A 62 17.36 3.21 10.48
N PRO A 63 16.38 3.67 11.29
CA PRO A 63 15.85 2.89 12.39
C PRO A 63 15.37 1.53 11.90
N ALA A 64 15.85 0.47 12.54
CA ALA A 64 15.53 -0.90 12.15
C ALA A 64 14.01 -1.10 12.11
N ALA A 65 13.52 -1.71 11.02
CA ALA A 65 12.10 -1.98 10.84
C ALA A 65 11.52 -2.69 12.08
N VAL A 66 10.49 -2.08 12.67
CA VAL A 66 9.84 -2.63 13.86
C VAL A 66 9.18 -3.97 13.53
N PRO A 67 9.26 -4.97 14.44
CA PRO A 67 8.63 -6.27 14.19
C PRO A 67 7.11 -6.12 14.11
N PHE A 68 6.48 -6.85 13.18
CA PHE A 68 5.03 -6.79 12.92
C PHE A 68 4.17 -7.07 14.16
N SER A 69 4.66 -7.88 15.10
CA SER A 69 3.97 -8.14 16.37
C SER A 69 3.79 -6.89 17.24
N LYS A 70 4.72 -5.92 17.15
CA LYS A 70 4.59 -4.65 17.89
C LYS A 70 3.54 -3.72 17.30
N LEU A 71 3.06 -3.98 16.07
CA LEU A 71 1.92 -3.27 15.50
C LEU A 71 0.65 -3.46 16.33
N PHE A 72 0.50 -4.61 16.98
CA PHE A 72 -0.63 -4.94 17.86
C PHE A 72 -0.35 -4.69 19.35
N ALA A 73 0.74 -3.98 19.70
CA ALA A 73 1.13 -3.78 21.10
C ALA A 73 0.13 -2.94 21.91
N CYS A 74 -0.71 -2.14 21.24
CA CYS A 74 -1.75 -1.34 21.89
C CYS A 74 -3.14 -2.00 21.87
N ALA A 75 -3.25 -3.28 21.50
CA ALA A 75 -4.52 -3.99 21.45
C ALA A 75 -5.06 -4.35 22.84
N ASP A 76 -6.31 -3.97 23.12
CA ASP A 76 -7.04 -4.40 24.32
C ASP A 76 -7.53 -5.86 24.21
N ARG A 77 -8.01 -6.43 25.32
CA ARG A 77 -8.65 -7.76 25.32
C ARG A 77 -9.88 -7.82 24.41
N PHE A 78 -10.59 -6.70 24.27
CA PHE A 78 -11.73 -6.59 23.36
C PHE A 78 -11.30 -6.55 21.89
N ASP A 79 -10.18 -5.88 21.58
CA ASP A 79 -9.62 -5.85 20.23
C ASP A 79 -9.14 -7.23 19.82
N TRP A 80 -8.53 -8.00 20.74
CA TRP A 80 -8.20 -9.40 20.51
C TRP A 80 -9.42 -10.27 20.17
N PHE A 81 -10.54 -10.04 20.86
CA PHE A 81 -11.79 -10.73 20.54
C PHE A 81 -12.32 -10.33 19.16
N LEU A 82 -12.35 -9.03 18.85
CA LEU A 82 -12.77 -8.53 17.53
C LEU A 82 -11.90 -9.08 16.40
N MET A 83 -10.58 -9.14 16.58
CA MET A 83 -9.67 -9.71 15.57
C MET A 83 -9.91 -11.21 15.39
N ALA A 84 -10.19 -11.95 16.45
CA ALA A 84 -10.52 -13.37 16.37
C ALA A 84 -11.84 -13.59 15.60
N VAL A 85 -12.88 -12.82 15.90
CA VAL A 85 -14.17 -12.91 15.19
C VAL A 85 -14.02 -12.46 13.72
N GLY A 86 -13.33 -11.35 13.49
CA GLY A 86 -13.07 -10.81 12.15
C GLY A 86 -12.25 -11.75 11.28
N SER A 87 -11.26 -12.46 11.84
CA SER A 87 -10.46 -13.44 11.10
C SER A 87 -11.24 -14.72 10.75
N VAL A 88 -12.11 -15.21 11.64
CA VAL A 88 -13.01 -16.33 11.33
C VAL A 88 -14.01 -15.93 10.25
N ALA A 89 -14.58 -14.71 10.34
CA ALA A 89 -15.47 -14.17 9.33
C ALA A 89 -14.77 -13.98 7.97
N ALA A 90 -13.53 -13.47 7.97
CA ALA A 90 -12.70 -13.33 6.77
C ALA A 90 -12.42 -14.67 6.10
N ALA A 91 -12.12 -15.71 6.89
CA ALA A 91 -11.93 -17.04 6.36
C ALA A 91 -13.21 -17.59 5.72
N ALA A 92 -14.36 -17.45 6.40
CA ALA A 92 -15.65 -17.86 5.86
C ALA A 92 -16.00 -17.13 4.57
N HIS A 93 -15.82 -15.81 4.54
CA HIS A 93 -16.07 -14.98 3.37
C HIS A 93 -15.17 -15.36 2.19
N GLY A 94 -13.87 -15.53 2.41
CA GLY A 94 -12.92 -15.94 1.36
C GLY A 94 -13.23 -17.32 0.76
N THR A 95 -13.58 -18.30 1.60
CA THR A 95 -13.96 -19.63 1.10
C THR A 95 -15.25 -19.65 0.30
N ALA A 96 -16.14 -18.67 0.51
CA ALA A 96 -17.48 -18.72 -0.04
C ALA A 96 -17.53 -18.59 -1.56
N LEU A 97 -16.62 -17.83 -2.18
CA LEU A 97 -16.52 -17.74 -3.64
C LEU A 97 -16.25 -19.13 -4.25
N VAL A 98 -15.34 -19.89 -3.64
CA VAL A 98 -14.97 -21.22 -4.11
C VAL A 98 -16.12 -22.20 -3.91
N VAL A 99 -16.80 -22.13 -2.76
CA VAL A 99 -17.99 -22.94 -2.48
C VAL A 99 -19.11 -22.62 -3.49
N TYR A 100 -19.34 -21.34 -3.77
CA TYR A 100 -20.32 -20.90 -4.78
C TYR A 100 -20.01 -21.52 -6.16
N LEU A 101 -18.77 -21.42 -6.63
CA LEU A 101 -18.37 -22.00 -7.92
C LEU A 101 -18.57 -23.52 -7.96
N HIS A 102 -18.32 -24.21 -6.84
CA HIS A 102 -18.56 -25.65 -6.74
C HIS A 102 -20.05 -26.01 -6.86
N TYR A 103 -20.94 -25.30 -6.18
CA TYR A 103 -22.39 -25.52 -6.31
C TYR A 103 -22.91 -25.13 -7.69
N PHE A 104 -22.39 -24.04 -8.26
CA PHE A 104 -22.72 -23.63 -9.62
C PHE A 104 -22.32 -24.70 -10.65
N ALA A 105 -21.17 -25.34 -10.49
CA ALA A 105 -20.76 -26.47 -11.34
C ALA A 105 -21.74 -27.66 -11.24
N LYS A 106 -22.31 -27.94 -10.06
CA LYS A 106 -23.34 -28.99 -9.91
C LYS A 106 -24.61 -28.66 -10.69
N ILE A 107 -25.01 -27.39 -10.73
CA ILE A 107 -26.14 -26.94 -11.54
C ILE A 107 -25.87 -27.18 -13.03
N ILE A 108 -24.69 -26.82 -13.51
CA ILE A 108 -24.29 -27.08 -14.92
C ILE A 108 -24.33 -28.59 -15.21
N HIS A 109 -23.84 -29.43 -14.30
CA HIS A 109 -23.86 -30.88 -14.47
C HIS A 109 -25.29 -31.44 -14.56
N LEU A 110 -26.25 -30.89 -13.80
CA LEU A 110 -27.66 -31.28 -13.90
C LEU A 110 -28.33 -30.88 -15.23
N MET A 111 -27.84 -29.83 -15.88
CA MET A 111 -28.34 -29.41 -17.18
C MET A 111 -27.80 -30.24 -18.34
N ARG A 112 -26.78 -31.07 -18.12
CA ARG A 112 -26.23 -31.95 -19.16
C ARG A 112 -27.26 -33.02 -19.51
N MET A 113 -27.66 -33.08 -20.78
CA MET A 113 -28.72 -33.98 -21.26
C MET A 113 -28.33 -35.48 -21.30
N ASP A 114 -27.04 -35.81 -21.19
CA ASP A 114 -26.55 -37.11 -21.69
C ASP A 114 -26.43 -38.26 -20.67
N ASP A 115 -26.64 -38.06 -19.35
CA ASP A 115 -26.14 -39.06 -18.38
C ASP A 115 -27.07 -39.51 -17.25
N GLN A 116 -28.33 -39.04 -17.14
CA GLN A 116 -29.17 -39.43 -16.00
C GLN A 116 -30.60 -39.81 -16.40
N PRO A 117 -31.13 -40.93 -15.89
CA PRO A 117 -32.50 -41.38 -16.14
C PRO A 117 -33.50 -40.62 -15.26
N PHE A 118 -33.27 -39.33 -15.00
CA PHE A 118 -34.17 -38.52 -14.19
C PHE A 118 -35.32 -38.02 -15.03
N SER A 119 -36.53 -38.16 -14.49
CA SER A 119 -37.69 -37.48 -15.04
C SER A 119 -37.45 -35.96 -15.05
N SER A 120 -38.12 -35.24 -15.97
CA SER A 120 -38.00 -33.78 -16.04
C SER A 120 -38.40 -33.08 -14.74
N GLN A 121 -39.29 -33.71 -13.95
CA GLN A 121 -39.72 -33.20 -12.65
C GLN A 121 -38.62 -33.30 -11.59
N GLU A 122 -37.96 -34.46 -11.47
CA GLU A 122 -36.86 -34.65 -10.49
C GLU A 122 -35.68 -33.73 -10.75
N ARG A 123 -35.38 -33.44 -12.02
CA ARG A 123 -34.35 -32.45 -12.40
C ARG A 123 -34.70 -31.04 -11.96
N PHE A 124 -35.97 -30.66 -12.11
CA PHE A 124 -36.46 -29.35 -11.68
C PHE A 124 -36.37 -29.22 -10.15
N ASP A 125 -36.81 -30.24 -9.41
CA ASP A 125 -36.78 -30.21 -7.94
C ASP A 125 -35.33 -30.08 -7.41
N ARG A 126 -34.38 -30.82 -7.99
CA ARG A 126 -32.95 -30.73 -7.65
C ARG A 126 -32.34 -29.37 -8.01
N PHE A 127 -32.73 -28.82 -9.15
CA PHE A 127 -32.30 -27.48 -9.55
C PHE A 127 -32.78 -26.43 -8.55
N THR A 128 -34.05 -26.49 -8.13
CA THR A 128 -34.62 -25.57 -7.14
C THR A 128 -33.91 -25.70 -5.78
N GLU A 129 -33.61 -26.93 -5.34
CA GLU A 129 -32.85 -27.19 -4.09
C GLU A 129 -31.45 -26.54 -4.13
N LEU A 130 -30.70 -26.73 -5.22
CA LEU A 130 -29.37 -26.13 -5.40
C LEU A 130 -29.43 -24.61 -5.54
N ALA A 131 -30.42 -24.08 -6.26
CA ALA A 131 -30.61 -22.65 -6.40
C ALA A 131 -30.91 -21.99 -5.04
N LEU A 132 -31.77 -22.58 -4.22
CA LEU A 132 -32.02 -22.12 -2.85
C LEU A 132 -30.77 -22.20 -1.99
N THR A 133 -29.96 -23.26 -2.13
CA THR A 133 -28.69 -23.39 -1.42
C THR A 133 -27.73 -22.23 -1.74
N ILE A 134 -27.64 -21.81 -3.01
CA ILE A 134 -26.83 -20.65 -3.41
C ILE A 134 -27.36 -19.36 -2.78
N VAL A 135 -28.68 -19.17 -2.69
CA VAL A 135 -29.28 -18.00 -2.02
C VAL A 135 -28.95 -17.99 -0.52
N TYR A 136 -29.00 -19.13 0.17
CA TYR A 136 -28.59 -19.22 1.58
C TYR A 136 -27.10 -18.92 1.77
N ILE A 137 -26.24 -19.41 0.88
CA ILE A 137 -24.81 -19.08 0.89
C ILE A 137 -24.61 -17.57 0.70
N ALA A 138 -25.31 -16.94 -0.25
CA ALA A 138 -25.21 -15.50 -0.50
C ALA A 138 -25.60 -14.67 0.74
N ALA A 139 -26.65 -15.05 1.45
CA ALA A 139 -27.04 -14.41 2.71
C ALA A 139 -25.96 -14.59 3.79
N GLY A 140 -25.37 -15.79 3.91
CA GLY A 140 -24.27 -16.06 4.82
C GLY A 140 -23.01 -15.25 4.49
N VAL A 141 -22.68 -15.11 3.21
CA VAL A 141 -21.57 -14.28 2.71
C VAL A 141 -21.77 -12.82 3.05
N PHE A 142 -22.97 -12.30 2.84
CA PHE A 142 -23.29 -10.92 3.18
C PHE A 142 -23.06 -10.65 4.68
N ALA A 143 -23.54 -11.53 5.55
CA ALA A 143 -23.34 -11.41 6.99
C ALA A 143 -21.85 -11.55 7.37
N ALA A 144 -21.14 -12.55 6.82
CA ALA A 144 -19.73 -12.79 7.09
C ALA A 144 -18.86 -11.62 6.64
N GLY A 145 -19.05 -11.11 5.42
CA GLY A 145 -18.32 -9.96 4.89
C GLY A 145 -18.59 -8.69 5.67
N TRP A 146 -19.84 -8.47 6.12
CA TRP A 146 -20.16 -7.35 7.00
C TRP A 146 -19.42 -7.44 8.34
N ILE A 147 -19.42 -8.61 8.98
CA ILE A 147 -18.74 -8.85 10.26
C ILE A 147 -17.23 -8.71 10.11
N GLU A 148 -16.65 -9.28 9.05
CA GLU A 148 -15.23 -9.17 8.73
C GLU A 148 -14.80 -7.70 8.66
N VAL A 149 -15.41 -6.93 7.76
CA VAL A 149 -15.02 -5.54 7.50
C VAL A 149 -15.27 -4.68 8.74
N SER A 150 -16.42 -4.86 9.40
CA SER A 150 -16.77 -4.08 10.59
C SER A 150 -15.81 -4.34 11.76
N CYS A 151 -15.43 -5.60 12.02
CA CYS A 151 -14.54 -5.94 13.12
C CYS A 151 -13.12 -5.43 12.89
N TRP A 152 -12.60 -5.55 11.66
CA TRP A 152 -11.26 -5.07 11.32
C TRP A 152 -11.17 -3.55 11.32
N ILE A 153 -12.15 -2.84 10.74
CA ILE A 153 -12.20 -1.37 10.78
C ILE A 153 -12.29 -0.88 12.24
N LEU A 154 -13.21 -1.42 13.04
CA LEU A 154 -13.37 -0.99 14.43
C LEU A 154 -12.09 -1.20 15.26
N THR A 155 -11.41 -2.33 15.05
CA THR A 155 -10.15 -2.62 15.75
C THR A 155 -9.02 -1.69 15.30
N GLY A 156 -8.93 -1.40 14.00
CA GLY A 156 -7.95 -0.45 13.45
C GLY A 156 -8.14 0.96 14.01
N GLU A 157 -9.37 1.46 14.04
CA GLU A 157 -9.69 2.79 14.61
C GLU A 157 -9.31 2.88 16.10
N ARG A 158 -9.71 1.88 16.90
CA ARG A 158 -9.44 1.87 18.35
C ARG A 158 -7.95 1.89 18.66
N GLN A 159 -7.18 1.00 18.03
CA GLN A 159 -5.73 0.93 18.26
C GLN A 159 -5.03 2.21 17.79
N THR A 160 -5.43 2.73 16.63
CA THR A 160 -4.85 3.96 16.08
C THR A 160 -5.14 5.17 16.96
N ALA A 161 -6.36 5.27 17.51
CA ALA A 161 -6.73 6.35 18.45
C ALA A 161 -5.85 6.32 19.72
N VAL A 162 -5.58 5.14 20.26
CA VAL A 162 -4.70 4.96 21.43
C VAL A 162 -3.25 5.32 21.08
N ILE A 163 -2.75 4.90 19.91
CA ILE A 163 -1.41 5.24 19.43
C ILE A 163 -1.27 6.76 19.30
N ARG A 164 -2.25 7.43 18.67
CA ARG A 164 -2.24 8.88 18.49
C ARG A 164 -2.25 9.61 19.84
N SER A 165 -3.05 9.15 20.80
CA SER A 165 -3.10 9.76 22.14
C SER A 165 -1.78 9.61 22.90
N LYS A 166 -1.19 8.41 22.90
CA LYS A 166 0.12 8.17 23.53
C LYS A 166 1.24 8.95 22.85
N TYR A 167 1.21 9.03 21.52
CA TYR A 167 2.19 9.80 20.76
C TYR A 167 2.15 11.28 21.15
N VAL A 168 0.98 11.91 21.12
CA VAL A 168 0.83 13.33 21.52
C VAL A 168 1.29 13.53 22.97
N GLN A 169 0.96 12.61 23.86
CA GLN A 169 1.41 12.68 25.25
C GLN A 169 2.95 12.62 25.37
N VAL A 170 3.62 11.74 24.63
CA VAL A 170 5.08 11.63 24.65
C VAL A 170 5.74 12.85 24.01
N LEU A 171 5.18 13.34 22.90
CA LEU A 171 5.66 14.51 22.17
C LEU A 171 5.63 15.76 23.06
N LEU A 172 4.54 15.99 23.79
CA LEU A 172 4.40 17.14 24.71
C LEU A 172 5.33 17.07 25.93
N ASN A 173 5.92 15.92 26.22
CA ASN A 173 6.88 15.73 27.33
C ASN A 173 8.35 15.71 26.85
N GLN A 174 8.63 16.05 25.58
CA GLN A 174 10.01 16.15 25.09
C GLN A 174 10.64 17.50 25.46
N ASP A 175 11.97 17.49 25.58
CA ASP A 175 12.77 18.68 25.90
C ASP A 175 12.80 19.68 24.74
N MET A 176 13.04 20.97 25.04
CA MET A 176 13.11 22.03 24.02
C MET A 176 14.17 21.75 22.95
N SER A 177 15.28 21.10 23.31
CA SER A 177 16.33 20.71 22.36
C SER A 177 15.81 19.76 21.27
N PHE A 178 14.84 18.90 21.57
CA PHE A 178 14.19 18.05 20.56
C PHE A 178 13.43 18.90 19.53
N PHE A 179 12.75 19.96 19.97
CA PHE A 179 12.04 20.86 19.08
C PHE A 179 12.96 21.83 18.33
N ASP A 180 14.15 22.15 18.85
CA ASP A 180 15.14 22.94 18.11
C ASP A 180 15.81 22.11 17.01
N THR A 181 16.12 20.84 17.28
CA THR A 181 16.73 19.93 16.28
C THR A 181 15.72 19.42 15.25
N TYR A 182 14.51 19.05 15.67
CA TYR A 182 13.52 18.39 14.80
C TYR A 182 12.26 19.24 14.54
N GLY A 183 12.00 20.29 15.31
CA GLY A 183 10.74 21.05 15.28
C GLY A 183 10.75 22.31 14.41
N ASN A 184 11.89 22.71 13.83
CA ASN A 184 12.03 23.97 13.08
C ASN A 184 11.07 24.11 11.87
N ASN A 185 10.49 23.01 11.37
CA ASN A 185 9.70 23.00 10.14
C ASN A 185 8.21 22.62 10.30
N GLY A 186 7.70 22.36 11.52
CA GLY A 186 6.31 21.91 11.72
C GLY A 186 5.94 20.56 11.06
N ASP A 187 6.88 19.96 10.35
CA ASP A 187 6.72 18.75 9.53
C ASP A 187 6.57 17.49 10.39
N ILE A 188 7.27 17.41 11.53
CA ILE A 188 7.26 16.23 12.41
C ILE A 188 5.86 15.81 12.88
N VAL A 189 4.97 16.78 13.11
CA VAL A 189 3.59 16.47 13.52
C VAL A 189 2.79 15.93 12.34
N SER A 190 2.95 16.54 11.16
CA SER A 190 2.30 16.11 9.92
C SER A 190 2.76 14.72 9.49
N GLN A 191 4.07 14.47 9.53
CA GLN A 191 4.69 13.20 9.19
C GLN A 191 4.17 12.08 10.09
N VAL A 192 4.18 12.27 11.41
CA VAL A 192 3.70 11.21 12.30
C VAL A 192 2.20 10.98 12.18
N LEU A 193 1.40 12.02 11.93
CA LEU A 193 -0.02 11.82 11.63
C LEU A 193 -0.21 10.97 10.36
N SER A 194 0.59 11.21 9.32
CA SER A 194 0.61 10.40 8.11
C SER A 194 1.01 8.94 8.40
N ASP A 195 2.08 8.72 9.16
CA ASP A 195 2.54 7.38 9.53
C ASP A 195 1.50 6.60 10.34
N VAL A 196 0.80 7.30 11.24
CA VAL A 196 -0.30 6.72 12.03
C VAL A 196 -1.48 6.32 11.12
N LEU A 197 -1.78 7.07 10.06
CA LEU A 197 -2.81 6.69 9.07
C LEU A 197 -2.38 5.48 8.24
N LEU A 198 -1.10 5.34 7.93
CA LEU A 198 -0.56 4.14 7.27
C LEU A 198 -0.71 2.90 8.16
N ILE A 199 -0.41 3.03 9.46
CA ILE A 199 -0.64 1.99 10.47
C ILE A 199 -2.12 1.62 10.54
N GLN A 200 -3.01 2.62 10.57
CA GLN A 200 -4.45 2.42 10.60
C GLN A 200 -4.92 1.62 9.39
N SER A 201 -4.50 2.01 8.19
CA SER A 201 -4.85 1.33 6.93
C SER A 201 -4.33 -0.10 6.88
N ALA A 202 -3.12 -0.34 7.41
CA ALA A 202 -2.55 -1.68 7.51
C ALA A 202 -3.39 -2.56 8.46
N LEU A 203 -3.72 -2.06 9.65
CA LEU A 203 -4.49 -2.78 10.66
C LEU A 203 -5.96 -3.00 10.28
N SER A 204 -6.60 -2.01 9.66
CA SER A 204 -8.05 -2.01 9.39
C SER A 204 -8.45 -2.78 8.12
N GLU A 205 -7.59 -2.80 7.10
CA GLU A 205 -7.95 -3.34 5.79
C GLU A 205 -6.99 -4.46 5.36
N LYS A 206 -5.68 -4.22 5.41
CA LYS A 206 -4.69 -5.11 4.78
C LYS A 206 -4.60 -6.47 5.48
N VAL A 207 -4.66 -6.51 6.82
CA VAL A 207 -4.59 -7.78 7.56
C VAL A 207 -5.82 -8.65 7.31
N GLY A 208 -7.02 -8.06 7.33
CA GLY A 208 -8.26 -8.77 7.01
C GLY A 208 -8.25 -9.34 5.59
N ASN A 209 -7.91 -8.49 4.61
CA ASN A 209 -7.80 -8.89 3.21
C ASN A 209 -6.74 -9.98 2.99
N TYR A 210 -5.62 -9.95 3.73
CA TYR A 210 -4.61 -10.99 3.66
C TYR A 210 -5.16 -12.36 4.09
N ILE A 211 -5.88 -12.40 5.22
CA ILE A 211 -6.51 -13.63 5.74
C ILE A 211 -7.58 -14.13 4.77
N HIS A 212 -8.43 -13.23 4.27
CA HIS A 212 -9.43 -13.52 3.24
C HIS A 212 -8.79 -14.19 2.02
N ASN A 213 -7.77 -13.56 1.45
CA ASN A 213 -7.09 -14.06 0.25
C ASN A 213 -6.39 -15.41 0.48
N MET A 214 -5.79 -15.62 1.66
CA MET A 214 -5.24 -16.92 2.04
C MET A 214 -6.32 -17.99 2.15
N ALA A 215 -7.46 -17.68 2.76
CA ALA A 215 -8.58 -18.61 2.84
C ALA A 215 -9.12 -18.97 1.46
N THR A 216 -9.28 -18.00 0.55
CA THR A 216 -9.67 -18.23 -0.85
C THR A 216 -8.65 -19.11 -1.57
N PHE A 217 -7.35 -18.86 -1.39
CA PHE A 217 -6.29 -19.65 -2.00
C PHE A 217 -6.32 -21.11 -1.55
N PHE A 218 -6.33 -21.37 -0.23
CA PHE A 218 -6.32 -22.73 0.29
C PHE A 218 -7.63 -23.48 -0.01
N SER A 219 -8.78 -22.83 0.14
CA SER A 219 -10.07 -23.45 -0.20
C SER A 219 -10.18 -23.77 -1.69
N GLY A 220 -9.72 -22.87 -2.57
CA GLY A 220 -9.60 -23.07 -4.01
C GLY A 220 -8.74 -24.29 -4.36
N LEU A 221 -7.57 -24.39 -3.74
CA LEU A 221 -6.67 -25.52 -3.91
C LEU A 221 -7.29 -26.84 -3.47
N VAL A 222 -7.88 -26.87 -2.27
CA VAL A 222 -8.50 -28.07 -1.69
C VAL A 222 -9.68 -28.55 -2.55
N ILE A 223 -10.61 -27.65 -2.90
CA ILE A 223 -11.79 -27.99 -3.73
C ILE A 223 -11.35 -28.40 -5.15
N GLY A 224 -10.31 -27.76 -5.70
CA GLY A 224 -9.74 -28.12 -6.99
C GLY A 224 -9.15 -29.54 -7.00
N ILE A 225 -8.34 -29.88 -6.01
CA ILE A 225 -7.71 -31.22 -5.90
C ILE A 225 -8.77 -32.31 -5.69
N ILE A 226 -9.79 -32.07 -4.87
CA ILE A 226 -10.86 -33.04 -4.59
C ILE A 226 -11.67 -33.37 -5.84
N ASN A 227 -12.04 -32.36 -6.64
CA ASN A 227 -12.88 -32.57 -7.82
C ASN A 227 -12.08 -33.13 -9.01
N CYS A 228 -10.94 -32.52 -9.35
CA CYS A 228 -10.12 -32.89 -10.50
C CYS A 228 -8.63 -32.66 -10.22
N TRP A 229 -7.98 -33.62 -9.57
CA TRP A 229 -6.56 -33.52 -9.21
C TRP A 229 -5.63 -33.26 -10.41
N GLN A 230 -5.96 -33.79 -11.60
CA GLN A 230 -5.13 -33.61 -12.80
C GLN A 230 -5.11 -32.14 -13.29
N ILE A 231 -6.29 -31.53 -13.43
CA ILE A 231 -6.39 -30.13 -13.91
C ILE A 231 -5.85 -29.19 -12.83
N ALA A 232 -6.15 -29.45 -11.55
CA ALA A 232 -5.67 -28.64 -10.44
C ALA A 232 -4.12 -28.59 -10.35
N LEU A 233 -3.44 -29.73 -10.53
CA LEU A 233 -1.97 -29.76 -10.55
C LEU A 233 -1.38 -29.03 -11.76
N ILE A 234 -2.03 -29.11 -12.93
CA ILE A 234 -1.59 -28.35 -14.11
C ILE A 234 -1.72 -26.85 -13.84
N THR A 235 -2.83 -26.39 -13.28
CA THR A 235 -3.01 -24.98 -12.91
C THR A 235 -1.99 -24.54 -11.86
N LEU A 236 -1.71 -25.36 -10.85
CA LEU A 236 -0.69 -25.07 -9.85
C LEU A 236 0.72 -24.96 -10.48
N ALA A 237 1.05 -25.82 -11.44
CA ALA A 237 2.31 -25.75 -12.17
C ALA A 237 2.46 -24.48 -13.02
N THR A 238 1.36 -23.87 -13.47
CA THR A 238 1.39 -22.56 -14.16
C THR A 238 1.61 -21.37 -13.22
N GLY A 239 1.35 -21.53 -11.92
CA GLY A 239 1.51 -20.47 -10.91
C GLY A 239 2.92 -19.87 -10.85
N PRO A 240 3.99 -20.67 -10.72
CA PRO A 240 5.37 -20.17 -10.72
C PRO A 240 5.75 -19.39 -11.98
N PHE A 241 5.23 -19.76 -13.15
CA PHE A 241 5.49 -19.01 -14.39
C PHE A 241 4.87 -17.62 -14.36
N ILE A 242 3.64 -17.50 -13.83
CA ILE A 242 2.97 -16.20 -13.65
C ILE A 242 3.73 -15.34 -12.65
N VAL A 243 4.17 -15.92 -11.53
CA VAL A 243 4.97 -15.21 -10.51
C VAL A 243 6.31 -14.75 -11.10
N ALA A 244 7.00 -15.58 -11.87
CA ALA A 244 8.26 -15.22 -12.52
C ALA A 244 8.07 -14.07 -13.53
N ALA A 245 7.04 -14.14 -14.38
CA ALA A 245 6.74 -13.09 -15.34
C ALA A 245 6.40 -11.76 -14.63
N GLY A 246 5.54 -11.80 -13.60
CA GLY A 246 5.22 -10.63 -12.78
C GLY A 246 6.43 -10.05 -12.05
N GLY A 247 7.31 -10.91 -11.53
CA GLY A 247 8.56 -10.49 -10.88
C GLY A 247 9.50 -9.77 -11.84
N ILE A 248 9.67 -10.28 -13.06
CA ILE A 248 10.48 -9.62 -14.10
C ILE A 248 9.87 -8.26 -14.46
N SER A 249 8.54 -8.18 -14.65
CA SER A 249 7.86 -6.91 -14.92
C SER A 249 8.04 -5.91 -13.77
N ASN A 250 7.97 -6.35 -12.51
CA ASN A 250 8.14 -5.47 -11.36
C ASN A 250 9.58 -4.92 -11.26
N ILE A 251 10.60 -5.77 -11.48
CA ILE A 251 12.01 -5.33 -11.50
C ILE A 251 12.25 -4.33 -12.63
N PHE A 252 11.69 -4.59 -13.81
CA PHE A 252 11.81 -3.68 -14.95
C PHE A 252 11.16 -2.32 -14.65
N LEU A 253 9.97 -2.33 -14.03
CA LEU A 253 9.24 -1.11 -13.69
C LEU A 253 9.97 -0.30 -12.61
N HIS A 254 10.55 -0.96 -11.61
CA HIS A 254 11.35 -0.31 -10.57
C HIS A 254 12.58 0.38 -11.17
N ARG A 255 13.33 -0.32 -12.02
CA ARG A 255 14.51 0.26 -12.68
C ARG A 255 14.15 1.43 -13.61
N LEU A 256 13.02 1.34 -14.29
CA LEU A 256 12.54 2.43 -15.12
C LEU A 256 12.18 3.66 -14.28
N ALA A 257 11.54 3.45 -13.12
CA ALA A 257 11.21 4.54 -12.20
C ALA A 257 12.48 5.22 -11.64
N GLU A 258 13.48 4.43 -11.22
CA GLU A 258 14.79 4.94 -10.78
C GLU A 258 15.45 5.79 -11.87
N ASN A 259 15.58 5.26 -13.09
CA ASN A 259 16.20 5.98 -14.20
C ASN A 259 15.46 7.28 -14.56
N ILE A 260 14.12 7.26 -14.48
CA ILE A 260 13.30 8.46 -14.70
C ILE A 260 13.58 9.49 -13.62
N GLN A 261 13.63 9.07 -12.36
CA GLN A 261 13.89 9.95 -11.22
C GLN A 261 15.29 10.56 -11.29
N ASP A 262 16.31 9.79 -11.66
CA ASP A 262 17.68 10.26 -11.86
C ASP A 262 17.76 11.31 -12.99
N ALA A 263 17.11 11.05 -14.13
CA ALA A 263 17.07 12.00 -15.25
C ALA A 263 16.33 13.30 -14.89
N TYR A 264 15.25 13.22 -14.09
CA TYR A 264 14.57 14.40 -13.59
C TYR A 264 15.43 15.18 -12.58
N ALA A 265 16.19 14.51 -11.72
CA ALA A 265 17.09 15.15 -10.77
C ALA A 265 18.21 15.93 -11.49
N GLU A 266 18.80 15.35 -12.54
CA GLU A 266 19.80 16.04 -13.37
C GLU A 266 19.20 17.29 -14.03
N ALA A 267 18.03 17.18 -14.66
CA ALA A 267 17.36 18.32 -15.28
C ALA A 267 16.98 19.41 -14.26
N ALA A 268 16.54 19.03 -13.06
CA ALA A 268 16.24 19.96 -11.97
C ALA A 268 17.51 20.69 -11.51
N SER A 269 18.64 19.99 -11.37
CA SER A 269 19.91 20.60 -10.98
C SER A 269 20.40 21.67 -11.96
N ILE A 270 20.12 21.50 -13.26
CA ILE A 270 20.46 22.49 -14.29
C ILE A 270 19.51 23.68 -14.25
N ALA A 271 18.22 23.46 -13.94
CA ALA A 271 17.23 24.51 -13.84
C ALA A 271 17.39 25.38 -12.57
N GLU A 272 18.05 24.84 -11.54
CA GLU A 272 18.37 25.55 -10.29
C GLU A 272 19.62 26.45 -10.41
N GLN A 273 20.48 26.21 -11.40
CA GLN A 273 21.64 27.06 -11.75
C GLN A 273 21.25 28.29 -12.58
#